data_AF-A0A7L3XC60-F1
#
_entry.id   AF-A0A7L3XC60-F1
#
_cell.length_a   1.000
_cell.length_b   1.000
_cell.length_c   1.000
_cell.angle_alpha   90.00
_cell.angle_beta   90.00
_cell.angle_gamma   90.00
#
_symmetry.space_group_name_H-M   'P 1'
#
loop_
_entity.id
_entity.type
_entity.pdbx_description
1 polymer ?
#
loop_
_entity_poly.entity_id
_entity_poly.type
_entity_poly.pdbx_seq_one_letter_code
_entity_poly.pdbx_strand_id
1 'polypeptide(L)'
;MARRDGGGGVPRLLLWLARWGLWRSGEAGALSARGAALPFGAGPPAACSPRCQHGGLCLGNGTCLCSKGYEGELCQHATCYPKCKNGGECLRPGKCRCPPGYGGRYCHKVSCEGGCQNGGECISVNGVVKCLCASGWTGSRCQEAICPQGCRNNGACVAPGICSCPAGWVGGACHLAVCKLPCQHGGKCIAPNVCRCRLPYSGLQCTKKRKE
;
A
#
# COMPACT_ATOMS: atom_id res chain seq x y z
N MET A 1 55.08 8.46 -31.11
CA MET A 1 55.61 8.74 -29.76
C MET A 1 54.81 7.89 -28.76
N ALA A 2 55.26 6.78 -28.16
CA ALA A 2 56.60 6.42 -27.67
C ALA A 2 57.16 7.55 -26.79
N ARG A 3 57.47 7.42 -25.50
CA ARG A 3 58.03 6.31 -24.72
C ARG A 3 57.79 6.60 -23.21
N ARG A 4 57.53 5.58 -22.39
CA ARG A 4 58.44 4.86 -21.44
C ARG A 4 58.83 5.69 -20.19
N ASP A 5 59.23 5.18 -19.03
CA ASP A 5 59.74 3.91 -18.50
C ASP A 5 59.28 3.87 -17.01
N GLY A 6 59.25 2.78 -16.24
CA GLY A 6 59.85 1.46 -16.36
C GLY A 6 60.51 1.06 -15.02
N GLY A 7 60.30 -0.20 -14.61
CA GLY A 7 61.13 -1.00 -13.67
C GLY A 7 61.10 -0.61 -12.18
N GLY A 8 61.09 -1.53 -11.21
CA GLY A 8 61.41 -2.96 -11.21
C GLY A 8 62.52 -3.24 -10.18
N GLY A 9 62.41 -4.35 -9.45
CA GLY A 9 63.58 -5.03 -8.88
C GLY A 9 63.72 -5.08 -7.35
N VAL A 10 63.15 -6.13 -6.77
CA VAL A 10 63.72 -6.96 -5.67
C VAL A 10 65.15 -7.39 -6.13
N PRO A 11 66.21 -7.68 -5.31
CA PRO A 11 66.14 -8.66 -4.20
C PRO A 11 67.27 -8.68 -3.11
N ARG A 12 67.20 -9.74 -2.28
CA ARG A 12 68.24 -10.45 -1.48
C ARG A 12 68.58 -9.90 -0.09
N LEU A 13 68.34 -10.65 1.01
CA LEU A 13 68.82 -11.97 1.47
C LEU A 13 70.08 -11.83 2.35
N LEU A 14 69.99 -12.27 3.62
CA LEU A 14 70.95 -13.12 4.39
C LEU A 14 70.39 -13.26 5.83
N LEU A 15 69.85 -14.43 6.21
CA LEU A 15 70.53 -15.60 6.85
C LEU A 15 71.08 -15.23 8.25
N TRP A 16 70.77 -15.93 9.35
CA TRP A 16 71.24 -17.29 9.67
C TRP A 16 70.44 -18.00 10.79
N LEU A 17 70.07 -19.26 10.48
CA LEU A 17 70.05 -20.51 11.26
C LEU A 17 69.35 -20.73 12.63
N ALA A 18 68.37 -21.65 12.55
CA ALA A 18 68.26 -22.95 13.26
C ALA A 18 68.10 -23.03 14.79
N ARG A 19 66.98 -23.65 15.23
CA ARG A 19 66.98 -25.01 15.84
C ARG A 19 65.56 -25.51 16.13
N TRP A 20 65.39 -26.82 15.97
CA TRP A 20 64.21 -27.62 16.27
C TRP A 20 63.67 -27.45 17.69
N GLY A 21 62.34 -27.56 17.84
CA GLY A 21 61.66 -27.66 19.13
C GLY A 21 60.14 -27.83 18.98
N LEU A 22 59.72 -29.09 18.84
CA LEU A 22 58.44 -29.70 19.27
C LEU A 22 57.42 -28.79 20.02
N TRP A 23 56.17 -28.73 19.56
CA TRP A 23 54.92 -29.07 20.32
C TRP A 23 53.66 -28.66 19.54
N ARG A 24 52.86 -29.65 19.13
CA ARG A 24 51.59 -30.11 19.75
C ARG A 24 50.40 -29.16 19.56
N SER A 25 49.51 -29.62 18.69
CA SER A 25 48.07 -29.33 18.68
C SER A 25 47.50 -29.35 20.10
N GLY A 26 47.05 -28.18 20.55
CA GLY A 26 46.31 -28.01 21.80
C GLY A 26 44.88 -28.51 21.65
N GLU A 27 44.65 -29.75 22.10
CA GLU A 27 43.35 -30.23 22.52
C GLU A 27 42.85 -29.33 23.67
N ALA A 28 41.67 -28.73 23.50
CA ALA A 28 40.99 -28.03 24.59
C ALA A 28 40.48 -29.07 25.59
N GLY A 29 41.34 -29.33 26.58
CA GLY A 29 41.08 -30.19 27.72
C GLY A 29 39.89 -29.72 28.53
N ALA A 30 39.13 -30.71 28.97
CA ALA A 30 38.12 -30.61 29.99
C ALA A 30 38.68 -29.99 31.28
N LEU A 31 38.06 -28.89 31.73
CA LEU A 31 38.15 -28.42 33.11
C LEU A 31 36.75 -28.43 33.71
N SER A 32 36.42 -29.60 34.27
CA SER A 32 35.89 -29.79 35.62
C SER A 32 35.27 -28.54 36.27
N ALA A 33 33.99 -28.28 35.98
CA ALA A 33 33.14 -27.58 36.91
C ALA A 33 32.66 -28.60 37.95
N ARG A 34 33.38 -28.68 39.07
CA ARG A 34 32.86 -29.28 40.30
C ARG A 34 31.75 -28.38 40.86
N GLY A 35 30.58 -28.46 40.25
CA GLY A 35 29.32 -28.12 40.89
C GLY A 35 28.71 -29.42 41.39
N ALA A 36 28.37 -29.48 42.69
CA ALA A 36 27.55 -30.56 43.19
C ALA A 36 26.28 -30.61 42.32
N ALA A 37 26.09 -31.71 41.59
CA ALA A 37 24.81 -32.06 41.02
C ALA A 37 23.89 -32.34 42.20
N LEU A 38 23.33 -31.29 42.79
CA LEU A 38 22.15 -31.42 43.61
C LEU A 38 21.12 -32.13 42.72
N PRO A 39 20.47 -33.20 43.20
CA PRO A 39 19.35 -33.81 42.50
C PRO A 39 18.15 -32.87 42.70
N PHE A 40 18.27 -31.62 42.24
CA PHE A 40 17.09 -30.85 41.92
C PHE A 40 16.59 -31.51 40.66
N GLY A 41 15.62 -32.40 40.82
CA GLY A 41 14.81 -32.87 39.72
C GLY A 41 14.47 -31.64 38.90
N ALA A 42 14.98 -31.59 37.67
CA ALA A 42 14.46 -30.69 36.67
C ALA A 42 13.01 -31.15 36.50
N GLY A 43 12.12 -30.55 37.31
CA GLY A 43 10.70 -30.66 37.09
C GLY A 43 10.45 -30.32 35.62
N PRO A 44 9.41 -30.91 35.00
CA PRO A 44 9.10 -30.61 33.62
C PRO A 44 9.12 -29.08 33.44
N PRO A 45 9.75 -28.57 32.36
CA PRO A 45 9.86 -27.13 32.14
C PRO A 45 8.47 -26.53 32.32
N ALA A 46 8.37 -25.50 33.17
CA ALA A 46 7.09 -24.88 33.51
C ALA A 46 6.30 -24.66 32.22
N ALA A 47 5.21 -25.41 32.07
CA ALA A 47 4.42 -25.42 30.86
C ALA A 47 3.17 -24.57 31.10
N CYS A 48 3.12 -23.42 30.46
CA CYS A 48 1.94 -22.56 30.50
C CYS A 48 0.95 -23.04 29.43
N SER A 49 -0.31 -23.17 29.82
CA SER A 49 -1.44 -23.34 28.90
C SER A 49 -2.47 -22.26 29.23
N PRO A 50 -2.71 -21.27 28.34
CA PRO A 50 -2.14 -21.10 27.00
C PRO A 50 -0.64 -20.77 26.98
N ARG A 51 0.02 -21.04 25.84
CA ARG A 51 1.47 -20.84 25.67
C ARG A 51 1.82 -19.36 25.55
N CYS A 52 2.97 -18.98 26.12
CA CYS A 52 3.56 -17.66 25.92
C CYS A 52 3.94 -17.46 24.43
N GLN A 53 3.55 -16.32 23.86
CA GLN A 53 3.83 -15.96 22.46
C GLN A 53 5.19 -15.25 22.33
N HIS A 54 5.64 -15.05 21.09
CA HIS A 54 6.82 -14.24 20.74
C HIS A 54 8.11 -14.56 21.53
N GLY A 55 8.31 -15.83 21.91
CA GLY A 55 9.49 -16.27 22.66
C GLY A 55 9.46 -15.88 24.14
N GLY A 56 8.28 -15.70 24.75
CA GLY A 56 8.15 -15.55 26.19
C GLY A 56 8.48 -16.84 26.94
N LEU A 57 9.12 -16.71 28.12
CA LEU A 57 9.43 -17.83 29.01
C LEU A 57 8.30 -18.02 30.02
N CYS A 58 7.81 -19.24 30.19
CA CYS A 58 6.83 -19.54 31.24
C CYS A 58 7.53 -19.67 32.59
N LEU A 59 7.09 -18.89 33.59
CA LEU A 59 7.61 -18.96 34.95
C LEU A 59 6.79 -19.89 35.86
N GLY A 60 5.65 -20.38 35.38
CA GLY A 60 4.68 -21.18 36.15
C GLY A 60 3.41 -20.39 36.48
N ASN A 61 2.36 -21.11 36.89
CA ASN A 61 1.05 -20.54 37.25
C ASN A 61 0.42 -19.63 36.18
N GLY A 62 0.66 -19.93 34.89
CA GLY A 62 0.15 -19.13 33.76
C GLY A 62 0.86 -17.79 33.53
N THR A 63 1.93 -17.49 34.28
CA THR A 63 2.66 -16.22 34.16
C THR A 63 3.80 -16.33 33.13
N CYS A 64 3.80 -15.43 32.15
CA CYS A 64 4.83 -15.35 31.10
C CYS A 64 5.79 -14.18 31.34
N LEU A 65 7.10 -14.46 31.25
CA LEU A 65 8.14 -13.44 31.14
C LEU A 65 8.37 -13.10 29.67
N CYS A 66 8.04 -11.88 29.27
CA CYS A 66 8.10 -11.47 27.87
C CYS A 66 9.51 -11.09 27.41
N SER A 67 9.82 -11.47 26.18
CA SER A 67 11.01 -11.01 25.47
C SER A 67 10.96 -9.49 25.24
N LYS A 68 12.13 -8.86 25.06
CA LYS A 68 12.26 -7.40 24.93
C LYS A 68 11.33 -6.85 23.82
N GLY A 69 10.45 -5.91 24.20
CA GLY A 69 9.52 -5.26 23.28
C GLY A 69 8.20 -6.00 23.07
N TYR A 70 7.85 -6.95 23.93
CA TYR A 70 6.51 -7.56 23.97
C TYR A 70 5.91 -7.43 25.37
N GLU A 71 4.59 -7.35 25.44
CA GLU A 71 3.80 -7.19 26.66
C GLU A 71 2.46 -7.95 26.58
N GLY A 72 1.73 -7.97 27.70
CA GLY A 72 0.50 -8.73 27.87
C GLY A 72 0.74 -10.05 28.62
N GLU A 73 -0.34 -10.65 29.12
CA GLU A 73 -0.30 -11.86 29.95
C GLU A 73 0.38 -13.05 29.27
N LEU A 74 0.27 -13.13 27.95
CA LEU A 74 0.86 -14.16 27.11
C LEU A 74 1.90 -13.58 26.14
N CYS A 75 2.39 -12.37 26.37
CA CYS A 75 3.33 -11.68 25.48
C CYS A 75 2.79 -11.48 24.06
N GLN A 76 1.47 -11.30 23.94
CA GLN A 76 0.77 -11.21 22.67
C GLN A 76 0.90 -9.85 21.98
N HIS A 77 1.18 -8.77 22.74
CA HIS A 77 1.24 -7.42 22.19
C HIS A 77 2.69 -7.00 21.97
N ALA A 78 3.00 -6.51 20.77
CA ALA A 78 4.29 -5.90 20.50
C ALA A 78 4.29 -4.43 20.99
N THR A 79 5.33 -4.07 21.74
CA THR A 79 5.57 -2.72 22.21
C THR A 79 6.58 -2.03 21.28
N CYS A 80 6.13 -0.99 20.59
CA CYS A 80 7.00 -0.16 19.76
C CYS A 80 7.50 1.03 20.57
N TYR A 81 8.82 1.19 20.67
CA TYR A 81 9.44 2.41 21.17
C TYR A 81 10.45 2.95 20.14
N PRO A 82 10.26 4.20 19.66
CA PRO A 82 9.13 5.11 19.87
C PRO A 82 7.77 4.55 19.44
N LYS A 83 6.68 5.03 20.08
CA LYS A 83 5.31 4.62 19.71
C LYS A 83 4.98 5.04 18.28
N CYS A 84 4.27 4.18 17.56
CA CYS A 84 3.73 4.48 16.24
C CYS A 84 2.80 5.70 16.31
N LYS A 85 2.95 6.65 15.39
CA LYS A 85 2.14 7.88 15.31
C LYS A 85 0.97 7.70 14.34
N ASN A 86 0.04 8.66 14.37
CA ASN A 86 -1.05 8.81 13.40
C ASN A 86 -1.92 7.55 13.21
N GLY A 87 -2.16 6.80 14.30
CA GLY A 87 -2.95 5.56 14.26
C GLY A 87 -2.22 4.35 13.70
N GLY A 88 -0.89 4.40 13.55
CA GLY A 88 -0.08 3.25 13.16
C GLY A 88 -0.13 2.12 14.19
N GLU A 89 -0.13 0.89 13.70
CA GLU A 89 -0.18 -0.32 14.52
C GLU A 89 1.22 -0.91 14.70
N CYS A 90 1.56 -1.32 15.91
CA CYS A 90 2.85 -1.98 16.17
C CYS A 90 2.77 -3.44 15.76
N LEU A 91 3.49 -3.82 14.70
CA LEU A 91 3.52 -5.21 14.25
C LEU A 91 4.54 -6.03 15.05
N ARG A 92 5.72 -5.43 15.29
CA ARG A 92 6.86 -6.02 16.00
C ARG A 92 7.68 -4.90 16.64
N PRO A 93 8.54 -5.20 17.63
CA PRO A 93 9.37 -4.20 18.28
C PRO A 93 10.08 -3.28 17.28
N GLY A 94 9.76 -1.99 17.31
CA GLY A 94 10.35 -0.97 16.43
C GLY A 94 9.85 -0.97 14.97
N LYS A 95 8.84 -1.77 14.62
CA LYS A 95 8.23 -1.82 13.28
C LYS A 95 6.73 -1.52 13.34
N CYS A 96 6.36 -0.38 12.75
CA CYS A 96 4.97 0.06 12.63
C CYS A 96 4.38 -0.29 11.25
N ARG A 97 3.09 -0.65 11.23
CA ARG A 97 2.24 -0.61 10.04
C ARG A 97 1.57 0.76 10.00
N CYS A 98 1.85 1.53 8.96
CA CYS A 98 1.29 2.86 8.82
C CYS A 98 -0.05 2.83 8.08
N PRO A 99 -1.01 3.67 8.49
CA PRO A 99 -2.23 3.84 7.74
C PRO A 99 -1.94 4.57 6.41
N PRO A 100 -2.84 4.43 5.40
CA PRO A 100 -2.71 5.16 4.14
C PRO A 100 -2.52 6.66 4.39
N GLY A 101 -1.60 7.29 3.65
CA GLY A 101 -1.22 8.69 3.87
C GLY A 101 -0.05 8.89 4.84
N TYR A 102 0.41 7.86 5.55
CA TYR A 102 1.52 8.00 6.50
C TYR A 102 2.63 6.99 6.22
N GLY A 103 3.85 7.40 6.53
CA GLY A 103 5.03 6.57 6.32
C GLY A 103 6.19 6.95 7.22
N GLY A 104 7.35 6.37 6.89
CA GLY A 104 8.51 6.36 7.78
C GLY A 104 8.39 5.31 8.88
N ARG A 105 9.51 5.05 9.57
CA ARG A 105 9.65 3.94 10.54
C ARG A 105 8.60 3.93 11.65
N TYR A 106 8.11 5.10 12.05
CA TYR A 106 7.14 5.28 13.13
C TYR A 106 5.86 5.99 12.68
N CYS A 107 5.56 5.99 11.37
CA CYS A 107 4.38 6.65 10.78
C CYS A 107 4.30 8.17 11.08
N HIS A 108 5.45 8.79 11.35
CA HIS A 108 5.56 10.21 11.67
C HIS A 108 5.65 11.08 10.41
N LYS A 109 5.99 10.49 9.26
CA LYS A 109 6.02 11.21 7.99
C LYS A 109 4.66 11.10 7.35
N VAL A 110 4.21 12.19 6.75
CA VAL A 110 3.15 12.10 5.75
C VAL A 110 3.77 11.45 4.51
N SER A 111 3.18 10.34 4.09
CA SER A 111 3.58 9.62 2.88
C SER A 111 2.40 9.62 1.95
N CYS A 112 2.58 10.17 0.76
CA CYS A 112 1.57 10.11 -0.29
C CYS A 112 1.61 8.74 -0.99
N GLU A 113 1.95 7.67 -0.28
CA GLU A 113 1.80 6.30 -0.79
C GLU A 113 0.31 6.00 -0.93
N GLY A 114 -0.08 5.70 -2.17
CA GLY A 114 -1.45 5.78 -2.67
C GLY A 114 -1.67 7.03 -3.53
N GLY A 115 -1.19 8.19 -3.13
CA GLY A 115 -1.17 9.39 -3.97
C GLY A 115 -2.52 10.04 -4.22
N CYS A 116 -2.44 11.33 -4.56
CA CYS A 116 -3.51 12.06 -5.20
C CYS A 116 -3.49 11.71 -6.69
N GLN A 117 -4.66 11.45 -7.26
CA GLN A 117 -4.81 11.10 -8.67
C GLN A 117 -4.91 12.36 -9.54
N ASN A 118 -4.82 12.19 -10.85
CA ASN A 118 -5.14 13.21 -11.85
C ASN A 118 -4.41 14.56 -11.66
N GLY A 119 -3.15 14.50 -11.24
CA GLY A 119 -2.31 15.68 -11.02
C GLY A 119 -2.63 16.45 -9.74
N GLY A 120 -3.33 15.83 -8.78
CA GLY A 120 -3.53 16.42 -7.46
C GLY A 120 -2.24 16.54 -6.66
N GLU A 121 -2.09 17.63 -5.92
CA GLU A 121 -0.95 17.88 -5.04
C GLU A 121 -1.26 17.35 -3.64
N CYS A 122 -0.35 16.55 -3.09
CA CYS A 122 -0.50 15.97 -1.77
C CYS A 122 0.10 16.91 -0.72
N ILE A 123 -0.73 17.37 0.21
CA ILE A 123 -0.34 18.30 1.26
C ILE A 123 -0.66 17.73 2.64
N SER A 124 0.06 18.20 3.66
CA SER A 124 -0.28 17.95 5.07
C SER A 124 -0.91 19.20 5.68
N VAL A 125 -2.12 19.08 6.20
CA VAL A 125 -2.79 20.15 6.94
C VAL A 125 -3.09 19.64 8.33
N ASN A 126 -2.47 20.25 9.35
CA ASN A 126 -2.61 19.87 10.76
C ASN A 126 -2.31 18.38 11.03
N GLY A 127 -1.30 17.82 10.35
CA GLY A 127 -0.91 16.42 10.50
C GLY A 127 -1.82 15.43 9.76
N VAL A 128 -2.85 15.89 9.04
CA VAL A 128 -3.71 15.05 8.20
C VAL A 128 -3.33 15.22 6.73
N VAL A 129 -3.30 14.12 5.98
CA VAL A 129 -3.07 14.14 4.53
C VAL A 129 -4.31 14.61 3.80
N LYS A 130 -4.14 15.60 2.92
CA LYS A 130 -5.18 16.06 2.00
C LYS A 130 -4.63 16.17 0.58
N CYS A 131 -5.50 15.97 -0.39
CA CYS A 131 -5.20 16.19 -1.78
C CYS A 131 -5.81 17.51 -2.25
N LEU A 132 -4.98 18.41 -2.76
CA LEU A 132 -5.42 19.57 -3.54
C LEU A 132 -5.63 19.11 -4.98
N CYS A 133 -6.87 19.14 -5.44
CA CYS A 133 -7.19 18.65 -6.78
C CYS A 133 -6.93 19.68 -7.86
N ALA A 134 -6.40 19.20 -8.99
CA ALA A 134 -6.32 20.00 -10.20
C ALA A 134 -7.71 20.42 -10.67
N SER A 135 -7.78 21.50 -11.45
CA SER A 135 -9.04 22.04 -11.95
C SER A 135 -9.87 20.97 -12.65
N GLY A 136 -11.14 20.85 -12.27
CA GLY A 136 -12.05 19.86 -12.84
C GLY A 136 -12.02 18.47 -12.19
N TRP A 137 -11.29 18.28 -11.09
CA TRP A 137 -11.29 17.06 -10.29
C TRP A 137 -11.72 17.32 -8.85
N THR A 138 -12.27 16.29 -8.20
CA THR A 138 -12.76 16.31 -6.83
C THR A 138 -12.61 14.95 -6.16
N GLY A 139 -13.03 14.86 -4.90
CA GLY A 139 -12.91 13.67 -4.06
C GLY A 139 -11.65 13.70 -3.18
N SER A 140 -11.60 12.82 -2.19
CA SER A 140 -10.53 12.77 -1.19
C SER A 140 -9.13 12.53 -1.78
N ARG A 141 -9.06 11.92 -2.97
CA ARG A 141 -7.83 11.63 -3.71
C ARG A 141 -7.89 12.16 -5.15
N CYS A 142 -8.77 13.13 -5.43
CA CYS A 142 -8.93 13.70 -6.77
C CYS A 142 -9.32 12.68 -7.85
N GLN A 143 -10.03 11.61 -7.43
CA GLN A 143 -10.43 10.51 -8.31
C GLN A 143 -11.71 10.80 -9.12
N GLU A 144 -12.50 11.79 -8.71
CA GLU A 144 -13.78 12.10 -9.35
C GLU A 144 -13.65 13.27 -10.31
N ALA A 145 -14.08 13.10 -11.56
CA ALA A 145 -14.13 14.18 -12.52
C ALA A 145 -15.36 15.07 -12.28
N ILE A 146 -15.20 16.37 -12.48
CA ILE A 146 -16.28 17.36 -12.39
C ILE A 146 -16.83 17.61 -13.79
N CYS A 147 -18.13 17.40 -13.97
CA CYS A 147 -18.86 17.77 -15.18
C CYS A 147 -19.84 18.90 -14.83
N PRO A 148 -19.52 20.19 -15.13
CA PRO A 148 -20.31 21.34 -14.67
C PRO A 148 -21.77 21.34 -15.12
N GLN A 149 -22.03 20.81 -16.31
CA GLN A 149 -23.38 20.69 -16.88
C GLN A 149 -24.10 19.39 -16.45
N GLY A 150 -23.39 18.51 -15.74
CA GLY A 150 -23.82 17.15 -15.44
C GLY A 150 -23.91 16.25 -16.67
N CYS A 151 -23.88 14.93 -16.44
CA CYS A 151 -24.13 13.94 -17.48
C CYS A 151 -25.58 13.44 -17.33
N ARG A 152 -26.44 13.73 -18.30
CA ARG A 152 -27.86 13.33 -18.28
C ARG A 152 -28.05 11.89 -18.76
N ASN A 153 -29.26 11.37 -18.60
CA ASN A 153 -29.69 10.08 -19.14
C ASN A 153 -28.77 8.91 -18.74
N ASN A 154 -28.29 8.88 -17.49
CA ASN A 154 -27.33 7.90 -16.97
C ASN A 154 -25.94 7.92 -17.63
N GLY A 155 -25.53 9.06 -18.19
CA GLY A 155 -24.13 9.27 -18.58
C GLY A 155 -23.21 9.36 -17.36
N ALA A 156 -21.96 8.94 -17.53
CA ALA A 156 -20.92 9.00 -16.49
C ALA A 156 -19.89 10.08 -16.82
N CYS A 157 -19.48 10.86 -15.82
CA CYS A 157 -18.39 11.83 -15.98
C CYS A 157 -17.06 11.07 -15.94
N VAL A 158 -16.37 10.98 -17.09
CA VAL A 158 -15.14 10.19 -17.23
C VAL A 158 -13.88 11.05 -17.20
N ALA A 159 -14.03 12.34 -17.52
CA ALA A 159 -12.98 13.34 -17.44
C ALA A 159 -13.63 14.73 -17.25
N PRO A 160 -12.86 15.75 -16.84
CA PRO A 160 -13.41 17.09 -16.60
C PRO A 160 -14.22 17.61 -17.79
N GLY A 161 -15.52 17.83 -17.57
CA GLY A 161 -16.45 18.26 -18.63
C GLY A 161 -16.76 17.23 -19.72
N ILE A 162 -16.28 15.99 -19.61
CA ILE A 162 -16.47 14.93 -20.62
C ILE A 162 -17.36 13.83 -20.04
N CYS A 163 -18.53 13.67 -20.65
CA CYS A 163 -19.48 12.62 -20.34
C CYS A 163 -19.34 11.43 -21.28
N SER A 164 -19.26 10.23 -20.73
CA SER A 164 -19.50 8.98 -21.45
C SER A 164 -21.00 8.72 -21.51
N CYS A 165 -21.56 8.78 -22.72
CA CYS A 165 -22.99 8.64 -22.94
C CYS A 165 -23.41 7.20 -23.20
N PRO A 166 -24.60 6.78 -22.72
CA PRO A 166 -25.16 5.48 -23.07
C PRO A 166 -25.60 5.44 -24.53
N ALA A 167 -25.78 4.23 -25.06
CA ALA A 167 -26.17 4.00 -26.44
C ALA A 167 -27.43 4.78 -26.82
N GLY A 168 -27.35 5.54 -27.93
CA GLY A 168 -28.46 6.35 -28.42
C GLY A 168 -28.56 7.75 -27.80
N TRP A 169 -27.59 8.17 -26.98
CA TRP A 169 -27.47 9.53 -26.46
C TRP A 169 -26.14 10.16 -26.88
N VAL A 170 -26.15 11.44 -27.23
CA VAL A 170 -24.98 12.21 -27.66
C VAL A 170 -25.01 13.66 -27.13
N GLY A 171 -23.96 14.41 -27.44
CA GLY A 171 -23.72 15.78 -26.96
C GLY A 171 -22.91 15.79 -25.66
N GLY A 172 -22.34 16.94 -25.31
CA GLY A 172 -21.41 17.07 -24.16
C GLY A 172 -22.00 16.68 -22.80
N ALA A 173 -23.33 16.75 -22.65
CA ALA A 173 -24.06 16.37 -21.44
C ALA A 173 -25.01 15.17 -21.65
N CYS A 174 -24.83 14.40 -22.74
CA CYS A 174 -25.69 13.27 -23.11
C CYS A 174 -27.18 13.61 -23.21
N HIS A 175 -27.52 14.83 -23.64
CA HIS A 175 -28.89 15.35 -23.66
C HIS A 175 -29.59 15.18 -25.01
N LEU A 176 -28.86 14.83 -26.07
CA LEU A 176 -29.42 14.66 -27.41
C LEU A 176 -29.69 13.18 -27.67
N ALA A 177 -30.94 12.85 -27.94
CA ALA A 177 -31.31 11.49 -28.35
C ALA A 177 -30.96 11.27 -29.83
N VAL A 178 -30.47 10.07 -30.15
CA VAL A 178 -30.17 9.62 -31.50
C VAL A 178 -31.25 8.65 -31.96
N CYS A 179 -31.87 8.98 -33.08
CA CYS A 179 -32.75 8.09 -33.81
C CYS A 179 -31.98 7.57 -35.03
N LYS A 180 -31.69 6.27 -35.09
CA LYS A 180 -30.97 5.63 -36.22
C LYS A 180 -31.64 5.93 -37.55
N LEU A 181 -32.97 5.95 -37.52
CA LEU A 181 -33.81 6.39 -38.61
C LEU A 181 -34.39 7.77 -38.26
N PRO A 182 -34.29 8.77 -39.15
CA PRO A 182 -34.77 10.11 -38.86
C PRO A 182 -36.30 10.13 -38.70
N CYS A 183 -36.77 10.97 -37.77
CA CYS A 183 -38.19 11.26 -37.61
C CYS A 183 -38.67 12.13 -38.78
N GLN A 184 -39.63 11.62 -39.55
CA GLN A 184 -40.14 12.30 -40.74
C GLN A 184 -41.22 13.33 -40.37
N HIS A 185 -41.62 14.14 -41.37
CA HIS A 185 -42.71 15.11 -41.28
C HIS A 185 -42.64 16.05 -40.06
N GLY A 186 -41.42 16.47 -39.69
CA GLY A 186 -41.18 17.39 -38.58
C GLY A 186 -41.33 16.77 -37.19
N GLY A 187 -41.30 15.44 -37.07
CA GLY A 187 -41.19 14.77 -35.78
C GLY A 187 -39.86 15.06 -35.08
N LYS A 188 -39.85 15.03 -33.74
CA LYS A 188 -38.63 15.25 -32.93
C LYS A 188 -38.19 13.96 -32.26
N CYS A 189 -36.90 13.63 -32.33
CA CYS A 189 -36.33 12.53 -31.56
C CYS A 189 -36.26 12.93 -30.08
N ILE A 190 -36.95 12.20 -29.20
CA ILE A 190 -37.04 12.52 -27.77
C ILE A 190 -36.34 11.50 -26.87
N ALA A 191 -36.13 10.28 -27.38
CA ALA A 191 -35.36 9.22 -26.75
C ALA A 191 -34.77 8.32 -27.85
N PRO A 192 -33.82 7.41 -27.54
CA PRO A 192 -33.19 6.56 -28.54
C PRO A 192 -34.20 5.82 -29.42
N ASN A 193 -34.22 6.13 -30.72
CA ASN A 193 -35.18 5.61 -31.70
C ASN A 193 -36.68 5.87 -31.38
N VAL A 194 -36.98 6.87 -30.55
CA VAL A 194 -38.36 7.26 -30.22
C VAL A 194 -38.64 8.65 -30.78
N CYS A 195 -39.52 8.70 -31.78
CA CYS A 195 -39.98 9.94 -32.39
C CYS A 195 -41.28 10.43 -31.74
N ARG A 196 -41.29 11.70 -31.34
CA ARG A 196 -42.52 12.44 -31.04
C ARG A 196 -43.06 13.03 -32.33
N CYS A 197 -44.15 12.46 -32.83
CA CYS A 197 -44.79 12.88 -34.06
C CYS A 197 -45.66 14.12 -33.88
N ARG A 198 -45.69 14.96 -34.91
CA ARG A 198 -46.69 16.02 -35.04
C ARG A 198 -47.96 15.44 -35.67
N LEU A 199 -49.13 15.82 -35.16
CA LEU A 199 -50.40 15.45 -35.79
C LEU A 199 -50.46 15.98 -37.23
N PRO A 200 -51.07 15.25 -38.18
CA PRO A 200 -51.79 13.97 -38.02
C PRO A 200 -50.87 12.73 -38.14
N TYR A 201 -49.55 12.86 -38.10
CA TYR A 201 -48.64 11.73 -38.32
C TYR A 201 -48.45 10.86 -37.07
N SER A 202 -48.17 9.58 -37.28
CA SER A 202 -47.97 8.55 -36.25
C SER A 202 -47.01 7.45 -36.74
N GLY A 203 -46.70 6.50 -35.84
CA GLY A 203 -45.72 5.44 -36.07
C GLY A 203 -44.31 5.81 -35.62
N LEU A 204 -43.40 4.83 -35.66
CA LEU A 204 -42.04 4.95 -35.11
C LEU A 204 -41.20 6.05 -35.73
N GLN A 205 -41.43 6.36 -37.02
CA GLN A 205 -40.75 7.42 -37.76
C GLN A 205 -41.68 8.56 -38.19
N CYS A 206 -42.92 8.61 -37.70
CA CYS A 206 -43.91 9.61 -38.10
C CYS A 206 -44.23 9.59 -39.60
N THR A 207 -44.18 8.43 -40.25
CA THR A 207 -44.47 8.26 -41.68
C THR A 207 -45.95 7.99 -41.96
N LYS A 208 -46.71 7.47 -40.98
CA LYS A 208 -48.11 7.09 -41.18
C LYS A 208 -49.03 8.26 -40.86
N LYS A 209 -49.80 8.74 -41.83
CA LYS A 209 -50.88 9.70 -41.56
C LYS A 209 -52.02 8.98 -40.84
N ARG A 210 -52.47 9.48 -39.69
CA ARG A 210 -53.70 9.00 -39.07
C ARG A 210 -54.86 9.32 -40.00
N LYS A 211 -55.65 8.30 -40.33
CA LYS A 211 -56.97 8.51 -40.94
C LYS A 211 -57.90 8.85 -39.78
N GLU A 212 -58.52 10.02 -39.87
CA GLU A 212 -59.60 10.46 -38.98
C GLU A 212 -60.83 9.58 -39.18
#